data_AF-T1CYJ5-F1
#
_entry.id   AF-T1CYJ5-F1
#
_cell.length_a   1.000
_cell.length_b   1.000
_cell.length_c   1.000
_cell.angle_alpha   90.00
_cell.angle_beta   90.00
_cell.angle_gamma   90.00
#
_symmetry.space_group_name_H-M   'P 1'
#
loop_
_entity.id
_entity.type
_entity.pdbx_description
1 polymer ?
#
loop_
_entity_poly.entity_id
_entity_poly.type
_entity_poly.pdbx_seq_one_letter_code
_entity_poly.pdbx_strand_id
1 'polypeptide(L)'
;MEGSHTPLNIWFWAAYLVTSQTPGMSAVQFQRQLGLPRYETAFQILHKLRAGMVRPDQDRIGGKAHEHVEVDETYVGGRTRGKGSGVHDMSLVACAVEVHQRKPGGKLDKRKNGRYAGRIRLAVVPDRSTKSLCGFVERSVMPGTLIVTDDWKSYYDLPNRGYKHMHVAERGDPQVADEFLPMIHTAFANLKSWINGIHHGVSDQHLQAYLNEFTFRFNRRFYPFNAFRSLMGIAREVAAPTYVELYSGVWTHPGANERGGETTG
;
A
#
# COMPACT_ATOMS: atom_id res chain seq x y z
N MET A 1 -12.45 -18.72 -4.38
CA MET A 1 -11.87 -20.09 -4.32
C MET A 1 -12.87 -21.09 -4.89
N GLU A 2 -14.15 -20.93 -4.53
CA GLU A 2 -15.27 -21.62 -5.17
C GLU A 2 -15.28 -21.42 -6.70
N GLY A 3 -15.66 -22.47 -7.44
CA GLY A 3 -15.74 -22.46 -8.92
C GLY A 3 -14.40 -22.49 -9.67
N SER A 4 -13.26 -22.63 -8.99
CA SER A 4 -11.95 -22.73 -9.62
C SER A 4 -11.60 -24.18 -9.99
N HIS A 5 -10.98 -24.39 -11.16
CA HIS A 5 -10.36 -25.68 -11.52
C HIS A 5 -9.07 -25.98 -10.74
N THR A 6 -8.56 -25.01 -9.95
CA THR A 6 -7.41 -25.22 -9.07
C THR A 6 -7.84 -25.95 -7.80
N PRO A 7 -7.22 -27.09 -7.45
CA PRO A 7 -7.51 -27.83 -6.23
C PRO A 7 -7.46 -26.97 -4.95
N LEU A 8 -8.38 -27.22 -4.02
CA LEU A 8 -8.53 -26.42 -2.80
C LEU A 8 -7.28 -26.45 -1.91
N ASN A 9 -6.58 -27.58 -1.84
CA ASN A 9 -5.31 -27.69 -1.12
C ASN A 9 -4.24 -26.72 -1.66
N ILE A 10 -4.20 -26.49 -2.97
CA ILE A 10 -3.30 -25.50 -3.59
C ILE A 10 -3.66 -24.10 -3.12
N TRP A 11 -4.95 -23.76 -3.01
CA TRP A 11 -5.38 -22.46 -2.48
C TRP A 11 -4.95 -22.23 -1.04
N PHE A 12 -5.07 -23.25 -0.19
CA PHE A 12 -4.61 -23.16 1.20
C PHE A 12 -3.09 -23.00 1.30
N TRP A 13 -2.31 -23.78 0.53
CA TRP A 13 -0.87 -23.63 0.47
C TRP A 13 -0.45 -22.27 -0.09
N ALA A 14 -1.13 -21.81 -1.14
CA ALA A 14 -0.93 -20.49 -1.73
C ALA A 14 -1.11 -19.37 -0.69
N ALA A 15 -2.25 -19.37 0.01
CA ALA A 15 -2.54 -18.40 1.06
C ALA A 15 -1.52 -18.48 2.21
N TYR A 16 -1.11 -19.69 2.59
CA TYR A 16 -0.09 -19.90 3.62
C TYR A 16 1.26 -19.32 3.21
N LEU A 17 1.76 -19.62 2.01
CA LEU A 17 3.06 -19.13 1.52
C LEU A 17 3.12 -17.61 1.45
N VAL A 18 2.07 -16.97 0.92
CA VAL A 18 2.02 -15.52 0.76
C VAL A 18 1.94 -14.79 2.11
N THR A 19 1.29 -15.38 3.10
CA THR A 19 1.06 -14.73 4.41
C THR A 19 2.13 -15.02 5.45
N SER A 20 2.84 -16.15 5.35
CA SER A 20 3.84 -16.58 6.32
C SER A 20 5.24 -16.05 6.04
N GLN A 21 5.59 -15.79 4.78
CA GLN A 21 6.93 -15.33 4.44
C GLN A 21 7.07 -13.81 4.64
N THR A 22 7.93 -13.40 5.57
CA THR A 22 8.16 -12.00 5.95
C THR A 22 8.71 -11.10 4.84
N PRO A 23 9.47 -11.59 3.85
CA PRO A 23 9.81 -10.78 2.67
C PRO A 23 8.69 -10.76 1.65
N GLY A 24 7.95 -11.85 1.46
CA GLY A 24 6.99 -12.04 0.36
C GLY A 24 7.65 -12.91 -0.72
N MET A 25 6.99 -13.06 -1.88
CA MET A 25 7.47 -14.01 -2.88
C MET A 25 7.17 -13.56 -4.31
N SER A 26 8.12 -13.79 -5.22
CA SER A 26 7.90 -13.59 -6.65
C SER A 26 6.94 -14.63 -7.22
N ALA A 27 6.22 -14.28 -8.30
CA ALA A 27 5.29 -15.20 -8.95
C ALA A 27 5.99 -16.46 -9.50
N VAL A 28 7.25 -16.34 -9.95
CA VAL A 28 8.07 -17.47 -10.41
C VAL A 28 8.42 -18.42 -9.27
N GLN A 29 8.84 -17.87 -8.12
CA GLN A 29 9.14 -18.71 -6.95
C GLN A 29 7.87 -19.38 -6.42
N PHE A 30 6.76 -18.65 -6.40
CA PHE A 30 5.44 -19.16 -6.00
C PHE A 30 4.97 -20.30 -6.89
N GLN A 31 5.11 -20.14 -8.21
CA GLN A 31 4.84 -21.20 -9.19
C GLN A 31 5.63 -22.47 -8.89
N ARG A 32 6.95 -22.33 -8.68
CA ARG A 32 7.84 -23.46 -8.40
C ARG A 32 7.47 -24.19 -7.11
N GLN A 33 7.18 -23.45 -6.03
CA GLN A 33 6.84 -24.05 -4.74
C GLN A 33 5.51 -24.81 -4.75
N LEU A 34 4.55 -24.36 -5.56
CA LEU A 34 3.25 -25.02 -5.70
C LEU A 34 3.21 -26.04 -6.85
N GLY A 35 4.31 -26.23 -7.59
CA GLY A 35 4.36 -27.14 -8.74
C GLY A 35 3.38 -26.76 -9.85
N LEU A 36 3.09 -25.47 -10.02
CA LEU A 36 2.11 -25.01 -11.00
C LEU A 36 2.69 -25.03 -12.42
N PRO A 37 1.97 -25.58 -13.41
CA PRO A 37 2.51 -25.76 -14.76
C PRO A 37 2.65 -24.45 -15.53
N ARG A 38 1.87 -23.42 -15.18
CA ARG A 38 1.80 -22.15 -15.90
C ARG A 38 2.04 -20.98 -14.96
N TYR A 39 2.82 -20.01 -15.44
CA TYR A 39 3.09 -18.78 -14.71
C TYR A 39 1.80 -17.98 -14.48
N GLU A 40 0.92 -17.95 -15.47
CA GLU A 40 -0.33 -17.19 -15.45
C GLU A 40 -1.27 -17.71 -14.36
N THR A 41 -1.28 -19.02 -14.10
CA THR A 41 -2.02 -19.61 -12.98
C THR A 41 -1.50 -19.11 -11.64
N ALA A 42 -0.17 -19.11 -11.46
CA ALA A 42 0.48 -18.57 -10.27
C ALA A 42 0.16 -17.08 -10.07
N PHE A 43 0.30 -16.30 -11.14
CA PHE A 43 0.04 -14.87 -11.15
C PHE A 43 -1.43 -14.56 -10.81
N GLN A 44 -2.37 -15.30 -11.39
CA GLN A 44 -3.80 -15.14 -11.12
C GLN A 44 -4.14 -15.48 -9.66
N ILE A 45 -3.60 -16.57 -9.12
CA ILE A 45 -3.80 -16.94 -7.71
C ILE A 45 -3.29 -15.81 -6.80
N LEU A 46 -2.10 -15.30 -7.04
CA LEU A 46 -1.55 -14.18 -6.27
C LEU A 46 -2.43 -12.93 -6.34
N HIS A 47 -2.92 -12.55 -7.52
CA HIS A 47 -3.82 -11.40 -7.66
C HIS A 47 -5.16 -11.59 -6.94
N LYS A 48 -5.70 -12.80 -6.94
CA LYS A 48 -6.92 -13.11 -6.17
C LYS A 48 -6.68 -13.02 -4.67
N LEU A 49 -5.54 -13.50 -4.18
CA LEU A 49 -5.16 -13.36 -2.77
C LEU A 49 -4.94 -11.88 -2.40
N ARG A 50 -4.30 -11.09 -3.27
CA ARG A 50 -4.08 -9.65 -3.08
C ARG A 50 -5.38 -8.85 -3.03
N ALA A 51 -6.41 -9.23 -3.79
CA ALA A 51 -7.74 -8.65 -3.65
C ALA A 51 -8.30 -8.90 -2.25
N GLY A 52 -8.18 -10.14 -1.75
CA GLY A 52 -8.56 -10.53 -0.38
C GLY A 52 -7.67 -9.99 0.74
N MET A 53 -6.66 -9.17 0.44
CA MET A 53 -5.80 -8.51 1.43
C MET A 53 -6.31 -7.12 1.84
N VAL A 54 -7.45 -6.69 1.30
CA VAL A 54 -8.13 -5.45 1.71
C VAL A 54 -9.47 -5.81 2.30
N ARG A 55 -9.70 -5.42 3.55
CA ARG A 55 -11.01 -5.60 4.20
C ARG A 55 -11.98 -4.54 3.61
N PRO A 56 -13.19 -4.92 3.14
CA PRO A 56 -14.17 -3.97 2.61
C PRO A 56 -14.43 -2.81 3.57
N ASP A 57 -14.69 -3.13 4.84
CA ASP A 57 -14.94 -2.14 5.89
C ASP A 57 -13.67 -1.84 6.70
N GLN A 58 -12.55 -1.60 6.03
CA GLN A 58 -11.31 -1.25 6.74
C GLN A 58 -11.48 0.08 7.48
N ASP A 59 -11.19 0.07 8.79
CA ASP A 59 -11.28 1.29 9.60
C ASP A 59 -10.26 2.32 9.10
N ARG A 60 -10.58 3.60 9.26
CA ARG A 60 -9.61 4.67 9.05
C ARG A 60 -8.52 4.62 10.14
N ILE A 61 -7.37 5.17 9.82
CA ILE A 61 -6.24 5.29 10.74
C ILE A 61 -6.27 6.63 11.49
N GLY A 62 -5.55 6.73 12.60
CA GLY A 62 -5.51 7.94 13.42
C GLY A 62 -6.70 8.09 14.40
N GLY A 63 -6.97 9.32 14.82
CA GLY A 63 -8.05 9.67 15.75
C GLY A 63 -7.73 9.51 17.24
N LYS A 64 -6.52 9.05 17.60
CA LYS A 64 -6.09 8.95 19.00
C LYS A 64 -5.41 10.23 19.47
N ALA A 65 -5.61 10.55 20.75
CA ALA A 65 -4.90 11.65 21.41
C ALA A 65 -3.39 11.38 21.41
N HIS A 66 -2.60 12.42 21.14
CA HIS A 66 -1.13 12.40 21.11
C HIS A 66 -0.51 11.53 20.00
N GLU A 67 -1.31 11.07 19.04
CA GLU A 67 -0.82 10.44 17.81
C GLU A 67 -1.12 11.35 16.61
N HIS A 68 -0.31 11.22 15.57
CA HIS A 68 -0.52 11.91 14.31
C HIS A 68 -0.33 10.95 13.14
N VAL A 69 -0.74 11.39 11.96
CA VAL A 69 -0.56 10.65 10.71
C VAL A 69 0.32 11.47 9.79
N GLU A 70 1.44 10.89 9.35
CA GLU A 70 2.26 11.45 8.28
C GLU A 70 1.60 11.11 6.93
N VAL A 71 1.47 12.09 6.02
CA VAL A 71 0.92 11.92 4.67
C VAL A 71 1.86 12.57 3.66
N ASP A 72 2.14 11.84 2.59
CA ASP A 72 3.06 12.22 1.51
C ASP A 72 2.83 11.30 0.30
N GLU A 73 3.44 11.63 -0.84
CA GLU A 73 3.38 10.89 -2.07
C GLU A 73 4.75 10.52 -2.65
N THR A 74 4.81 9.41 -3.39
CA THR A 74 6.03 9.01 -4.09
C THR A 74 5.73 8.41 -5.45
N TYR A 75 6.71 8.43 -6.33
CA TYR A 75 6.64 7.74 -7.61
C TYR A 75 7.18 6.31 -7.48
N VAL A 76 6.40 5.35 -7.99
CA VAL A 76 6.77 3.92 -8.06
C VAL A 76 6.57 3.42 -9.48
N GLY A 77 7.54 2.70 -10.05
CA GLY A 77 7.46 2.21 -11.42
C GLY A 77 8.64 1.33 -11.82
N GLY A 78 8.53 0.72 -13.00
CA GLY A 78 9.55 -0.19 -13.55
C GLY A 78 10.71 0.54 -14.26
N ARG A 79 11.85 -0.14 -14.39
CA ARG A 79 12.94 0.32 -15.26
C ARG A 79 12.50 0.23 -16.72
N THR A 80 12.33 1.37 -17.40
CA THR A 80 12.07 1.39 -18.85
C THR A 80 13.34 0.96 -19.60
N ARG A 81 13.30 -0.20 -20.27
CA ARG A 81 14.32 -0.55 -21.27
C ARG A 81 13.94 0.13 -22.59
N GLY A 82 14.78 1.03 -23.09
CA GLY A 82 14.76 1.49 -24.49
C GLY A 82 13.98 2.76 -24.83
N LYS A 83 13.54 3.58 -23.86
CA LYS A 83 12.83 4.86 -24.14
C LYS A 83 13.50 6.13 -23.62
N GLY A 84 14.83 6.14 -23.46
CA GLY A 84 15.57 7.31 -22.97
C GLY A 84 15.29 7.64 -21.49
N SER A 85 15.90 8.72 -21.00
CA SER A 85 15.69 9.24 -19.65
C SER A 85 14.38 10.06 -19.59
N GLY A 86 13.35 9.56 -18.90
CA GLY A 86 12.08 10.26 -18.68
C GLY A 86 11.09 9.48 -17.80
N VAL A 87 10.13 10.19 -17.19
CA VAL A 87 9.10 9.67 -16.26
C VAL A 87 7.94 9.04 -17.06
N HIS A 88 8.21 7.99 -17.82
CA HIS A 88 7.20 7.45 -18.76
C HIS A 88 6.40 6.25 -18.21
N ASP A 89 6.84 5.59 -17.13
CA ASP A 89 6.17 4.41 -16.55
C ASP A 89 6.09 4.44 -15.01
N MET A 90 6.03 5.65 -14.42
CA MET A 90 5.95 5.83 -12.97
C MET A 90 4.53 6.19 -12.55
N SER A 91 3.98 5.45 -11.60
CA SER A 91 2.69 5.72 -10.98
C SER A 91 2.88 6.56 -9.72
N LEU A 92 1.98 7.51 -9.49
CA LEU A 92 1.95 8.29 -8.25
C LEU A 92 1.24 7.48 -7.16
N VAL A 93 1.90 7.33 -6.01
CA VAL A 93 1.40 6.58 -4.85
C VAL A 93 1.32 7.51 -3.66
N ALA A 94 0.12 7.68 -3.11
CA ALA A 94 -0.08 8.37 -1.83
C ALA A 94 0.04 7.37 -0.67
N CYS A 95 0.60 7.83 0.44
CA CYS A 95 0.74 7.06 1.67
C CYS A 95 0.22 7.86 2.87
N ALA A 96 -0.38 7.17 3.83
CA ALA A 96 -0.69 7.70 5.15
C ALA A 96 -0.16 6.72 6.20
N VAL A 97 0.58 7.20 7.20
CA VAL A 97 1.24 6.37 8.22
C VAL A 97 0.95 6.88 9.62
N GLU A 98 0.39 6.03 10.48
CA GLU A 98 0.28 6.33 11.92
C GLU A 98 1.68 6.44 12.53
N VAL A 99 1.90 7.46 13.36
CA VAL A 99 3.15 7.63 14.11
C VAL A 99 2.88 7.40 15.59
N HIS A 100 3.56 6.42 16.15
CA HIS A 100 3.50 6.10 17.57
C HIS A 100 4.85 6.37 18.25
N GLN A 101 4.78 6.62 19.55
CA GLN A 101 5.94 6.82 20.41
C GLN A 101 6.23 5.55 21.21
N ARG A 102 7.50 5.13 21.26
CA ARG A 102 7.95 4.06 22.16
C ARG A 102 7.85 4.52 23.62
N LYS A 103 7.75 3.55 24.53
CA LYS A 103 7.89 3.84 25.96
C LYS A 103 9.31 4.36 26.23
N PRO A 104 9.45 5.48 26.97
CA PRO A 104 10.75 6.02 27.35
C PRO A 104 11.62 5.00 28.07
N GLY A 105 12.93 5.04 27.82
CA GLY A 105 13.92 4.23 28.56
C GLY A 105 14.16 2.82 28.01
N GLY A 106 13.52 2.44 26.90
CA GLY A 106 13.80 1.19 26.20
C GLY A 106 15.07 1.23 25.33
N LYS A 107 15.71 0.08 25.07
CA LYS A 107 16.89 -0.01 24.18
C LYS A 107 16.66 0.56 22.76
N LEU A 108 15.41 0.53 22.28
CA LEU A 108 15.02 1.00 20.94
C LEU A 108 14.51 2.46 20.92
N ASP A 109 14.41 3.11 22.08
CA ASP A 109 13.89 4.48 22.23
C ASP A 109 14.77 5.53 21.55
N LYS A 110 16.07 5.27 21.43
CA LYS A 110 17.02 6.19 20.78
C LYS A 110 16.89 6.25 19.25
N ARG A 111 16.27 5.26 18.60
CA ARG A 111 16.16 5.23 17.14
C ARG A 111 15.00 6.14 16.71
N LYS A 112 15.28 7.12 15.83
CA LYS A 112 14.29 8.07 15.30
C LYS A 112 13.48 8.80 16.38
N ASN A 113 14.15 9.20 17.45
CA ASN A 113 13.55 9.91 18.57
C ASN A 113 12.38 9.13 19.19
N GLY A 114 12.49 7.80 19.26
CA GLY A 114 11.47 6.91 19.83
C GLY A 114 10.27 6.65 18.95
N ARG A 115 10.19 7.26 17.76
CA ARG A 115 9.06 7.08 16.83
C ARG A 115 9.10 5.74 16.12
N TYR A 116 7.93 5.15 15.92
CA TYR A 116 7.74 3.99 15.06
C TYR A 116 6.40 4.05 14.33
N ALA A 117 6.37 3.48 13.13
CA ALA A 117 5.16 3.46 12.31
C ALA A 117 4.09 2.55 12.95
N GLY A 118 2.82 2.92 12.84
CA GLY A 118 1.67 2.09 13.17
C GLY A 118 1.16 1.32 11.97
N ARG A 119 -0.12 1.52 11.65
CA ARG A 119 -0.73 1.08 10.40
C ARG A 119 -0.46 2.11 9.30
N ILE A 120 -0.47 1.62 8.06
CA ILE A 120 -0.34 2.42 6.84
C ILE A 120 -1.54 2.24 5.93
N ARG A 121 -1.74 3.21 5.03
CA ARG A 121 -2.62 3.16 3.88
C ARG A 121 -1.82 3.58 2.66
N LEU A 122 -1.95 2.85 1.55
CA LEU A 122 -1.28 3.13 0.29
C LEU A 122 -2.29 3.00 -0.85
N ALA A 123 -2.27 3.96 -1.76
CA ALA A 123 -3.09 3.90 -2.97
C ALA A 123 -2.37 4.57 -4.14
N VAL A 124 -2.55 4.01 -5.35
CA VAL A 124 -2.28 4.73 -6.58
C VAL A 124 -3.27 5.89 -6.68
N VAL A 125 -2.76 7.09 -6.95
CA VAL A 125 -3.57 8.30 -7.14
C VAL A 125 -3.32 8.87 -8.54
N PRO A 126 -4.32 9.48 -9.19
CA PRO A 126 -4.19 9.87 -10.59
C PRO A 126 -3.26 11.08 -10.78
N ASP A 127 -3.21 11.98 -9.80
CA ASP A 127 -2.40 13.20 -9.85
C ASP A 127 -2.15 13.77 -8.43
N ARG A 128 -1.36 14.85 -8.37
CA ARG A 128 -1.08 15.60 -7.13
C ARG A 128 -2.14 16.69 -6.85
N SER A 129 -3.35 16.60 -7.40
CA SER A 129 -4.37 17.62 -7.14
C SER A 129 -4.91 17.53 -5.72
N THR A 130 -5.44 18.64 -5.20
CA THR A 130 -6.15 18.69 -3.90
C THR A 130 -7.27 17.65 -3.84
N LYS A 131 -8.02 17.47 -4.94
CA LYS A 131 -9.10 16.47 -5.03
C LYS A 131 -8.56 15.05 -4.81
N SER A 132 -7.47 14.70 -5.49
CA SER A 132 -6.86 13.37 -5.41
C SER A 132 -6.24 13.08 -4.04
N LEU A 133 -5.43 14.01 -3.55
CA LEU A 133 -4.67 13.84 -2.30
C LEU A 133 -5.54 13.97 -1.05
N CYS A 134 -6.36 15.02 -0.95
CA CYS A 134 -7.30 15.14 0.17
C CYS A 134 -8.38 14.04 0.13
N GLY A 135 -8.84 13.63 -1.06
CA GLY A 135 -9.76 12.49 -1.19
C GLY A 135 -9.15 11.17 -0.68
N PHE A 136 -7.85 10.95 -0.93
CA PHE A 136 -7.13 9.82 -0.33
C PHE A 136 -7.09 9.90 1.20
N VAL A 137 -6.80 11.07 1.76
CA VAL A 137 -6.80 11.30 3.20
C VAL A 137 -8.18 11.03 3.80
N GLU A 138 -9.25 11.57 3.20
CA GLU A 138 -10.63 11.43 3.69
C GLU A 138 -11.07 9.98 3.82
N ARG A 139 -10.69 9.13 2.86
CA ARG A 139 -11.00 7.69 2.91
C ARG A 139 -10.10 6.92 3.87
N SER A 140 -8.91 7.44 4.16
CA SER A 140 -7.86 6.70 4.88
C SER A 140 -7.76 7.07 6.35
N VAL A 141 -8.04 8.32 6.73
CA VAL A 141 -7.70 8.92 8.02
C VAL A 141 -8.95 9.45 8.72
N MET A 142 -9.08 9.18 10.01
CA MET A 142 -10.19 9.66 10.84
C MET A 142 -10.21 11.19 10.88
N PRO A 143 -11.37 11.84 10.69
CA PRO A 143 -11.51 13.29 10.91
C PRO A 143 -11.06 13.69 12.32
N GLY A 144 -10.58 14.91 12.48
CA GLY A 144 -10.02 15.44 13.74
C GLY A 144 -8.57 15.00 14.03
N THR A 145 -8.02 14.07 13.24
CA THR A 145 -6.62 13.65 13.34
C THR A 145 -5.67 14.79 12.96
N LEU A 146 -4.53 14.87 13.66
CA LEU A 146 -3.40 15.69 13.23
C LEU A 146 -2.69 15.02 12.06
N ILE A 147 -2.71 15.69 10.91
CA ILE A 147 -1.98 15.30 9.72
C ILE A 147 -0.72 16.15 9.64
N VAL A 148 0.40 15.48 9.38
CA VAL A 148 1.69 16.10 9.11
C VAL A 148 2.06 15.81 7.66
N THR A 149 2.29 16.86 6.87
CA THR A 149 2.72 16.75 5.47
C THR A 149 3.95 17.60 5.23
N ASP A 150 4.53 17.45 4.04
CA ASP A 150 5.44 18.43 3.48
C ASP A 150 4.70 19.76 3.18
N ASP A 151 5.40 20.72 2.58
CA ASP A 151 4.86 22.04 2.24
C ASP A 151 4.04 22.05 0.94
N TRP A 152 3.45 20.92 0.57
CA TRP A 152 2.70 20.81 -0.68
C TRP A 152 1.31 21.45 -0.57
N LYS A 153 1.05 22.44 -1.45
CA LYS A 153 -0.17 23.26 -1.46
C LYS A 153 -1.47 22.46 -1.51
N SER A 154 -1.45 21.27 -2.10
CA SER A 154 -2.66 20.46 -2.24
C SER A 154 -3.21 19.94 -0.92
N TYR A 155 -2.42 19.98 0.17
CA TYR A 155 -2.89 19.64 1.52
C TYR A 155 -3.48 20.82 2.30
N TYR A 156 -3.41 22.06 1.79
CA TYR A 156 -3.86 23.25 2.52
C TYR A 156 -5.36 23.29 2.81
N ASP A 157 -6.15 22.47 2.09
CA ASP A 157 -7.59 22.36 2.27
C ASP A 157 -8.00 21.35 3.37
N LEU A 158 -7.03 20.63 3.97
CA LEU A 158 -7.30 19.67 5.04
C LEU A 158 -8.02 20.26 6.26
N PRO A 159 -7.72 21.49 6.74
CA PRO A 159 -8.49 22.13 7.82
C PRO A 159 -9.97 22.28 7.51
N ASN A 160 -10.32 22.68 6.28
CA ASN A 160 -11.72 22.82 5.86
C ASN A 160 -12.44 21.48 5.75
N ARG A 161 -11.69 20.37 5.64
CA ARG A 161 -12.19 18.99 5.59
C ARG A 161 -12.25 18.31 6.96
N GLY A 162 -12.04 19.07 8.04
CA GLY A 162 -12.18 18.59 9.41
C GLY A 162 -10.92 17.93 9.98
N TYR A 163 -9.74 18.23 9.43
CA TYR A 163 -8.46 17.74 9.94
C TYR A 163 -7.66 18.85 10.65
N LYS A 164 -6.80 18.47 11.60
CA LYS A 164 -5.74 19.36 12.06
C LYS A 164 -4.56 19.17 11.12
N HIS A 165 -3.92 20.23 10.66
CA HIS A 165 -2.85 20.13 9.66
C HIS A 165 -1.61 20.89 10.11
N MET A 166 -0.47 20.21 10.08
CA MET A 166 0.86 20.77 10.25
C MET A 166 1.63 20.54 8.94
N HIS A 167 1.97 21.62 8.25
CA HIS A 167 2.85 21.57 7.08
C HIS A 167 4.30 21.81 7.54
N VAL A 168 5.22 21.01 7.02
CA VAL A 168 6.65 21.13 7.30
C VAL A 168 7.30 21.80 6.12
N ALA A 169 7.68 23.07 6.29
CA ALA A 169 8.42 23.82 5.27
C ALA A 169 9.84 23.26 5.12
N GLU A 170 10.12 22.65 3.96
CA GLU A 170 11.46 22.13 3.64
C GLU A 170 12.53 23.23 3.56
N ARG A 171 12.15 24.50 3.32
CA ARG A 171 13.08 25.64 3.14
C ARG A 171 14.31 25.34 2.26
N GLY A 172 14.18 24.40 1.32
CA GLY A 172 15.25 23.96 0.42
C GLY A 172 16.26 22.96 1.01
N ASP A 173 16.02 22.43 2.21
CA ASP A 173 16.83 21.38 2.83
C ASP A 173 16.03 20.07 2.99
N PRO A 174 16.28 19.06 2.13
CA PRO A 174 15.64 17.75 2.21
C PRO A 174 15.85 17.02 3.55
N GLN A 175 16.91 17.35 4.30
CA GLN A 175 17.15 16.72 5.61
C GLN A 175 16.09 17.13 6.65
N VAL A 176 15.48 18.30 6.47
CA VAL A 176 14.40 18.80 7.32
C VAL A 176 13.17 17.90 7.18
N ALA A 177 12.73 17.59 5.96
CA ALA A 177 11.60 16.68 5.76
C ALA A 177 11.88 15.28 6.31
N ASP A 178 13.10 14.73 6.15
CA ASP A 178 13.48 13.44 6.73
C ASP A 178 13.40 13.42 8.27
N GLU A 179 13.61 14.56 8.93
CA GLU A 179 13.48 14.70 10.38
C GLU A 179 12.00 14.72 10.83
N PHE A 180 11.13 15.40 10.07
CA PHE A 180 9.73 15.59 10.44
C PHE A 180 8.78 14.49 9.93
N LEU A 181 9.10 13.85 8.81
CA LEU A 181 8.32 12.78 8.16
C LEU A 181 9.06 11.41 8.11
N PRO A 182 9.75 10.98 9.19
CA PRO A 182 10.64 9.83 9.10
C PRO A 182 9.90 8.49 8.95
N MET A 183 8.62 8.39 9.31
CA MET A 183 7.90 7.11 9.22
C MET A 183 7.45 6.86 7.79
N ILE A 184 6.90 7.87 7.12
CA ILE A 184 6.43 7.76 5.75
C ILE A 184 7.58 7.59 4.76
N HIS A 185 8.69 8.33 4.92
CA HIS A 185 9.87 8.14 4.07
C HIS A 185 10.46 6.73 4.21
N THR A 186 10.42 6.16 5.41
CA THR A 186 10.82 4.76 5.61
C THR A 186 9.81 3.76 5.07
N ALA A 187 8.52 4.05 5.13
CA ALA A 187 7.51 3.22 4.46
C ALA A 187 7.77 3.19 2.95
N PHE A 188 8.09 4.34 2.33
CA PHE A 188 8.45 4.42 0.92
C PHE A 188 9.76 3.71 0.57
N ALA A 189 10.81 3.91 1.37
CA ALA A 189 12.08 3.20 1.16
C ALA A 189 11.89 1.67 1.21
N ASN A 190 11.11 1.19 2.19
CA ASN A 190 10.78 -0.23 2.31
C ASN A 190 9.92 -0.74 1.15
N LEU A 191 8.92 0.02 0.71
CA LEU A 191 8.08 -0.33 -0.43
C LEU A 191 8.91 -0.46 -1.71
N LYS A 192 9.75 0.53 -2.01
CA LYS A 192 10.63 0.52 -3.20
C LYS A 192 11.63 -0.63 -3.14
N SER A 193 12.22 -0.89 -1.97
CA SER A 193 13.14 -2.02 -1.76
C SER A 193 12.45 -3.36 -1.96
N TRP A 194 11.22 -3.49 -1.47
CA TRP A 194 10.41 -4.70 -1.62
C TRP A 194 10.04 -4.97 -3.08
N ILE A 195 9.54 -3.96 -3.80
CA ILE A 195 9.19 -4.07 -5.23
C ILE A 195 10.42 -4.41 -6.07
N ASN A 196 11.53 -3.69 -5.89
CA ASN A 196 12.72 -3.87 -6.70
C ASN A 196 13.48 -5.17 -6.37
N GLY A 197 13.47 -5.58 -5.11
CA GLY A 197 14.19 -6.75 -4.63
C GLY A 197 13.47 -8.07 -4.94
N ILE A 198 12.15 -8.13 -4.75
CA ILE A 198 11.38 -9.38 -4.87
C ILE A 198 10.66 -9.50 -6.21
N HIS A 199 10.16 -8.38 -6.74
CA HIS A 199 9.32 -8.39 -7.93
C HIS A 199 10.03 -7.88 -9.18
N HIS A 200 11.19 -7.21 -9.00
CA HIS A 200 11.98 -6.61 -10.08
C HIS A 200 11.18 -5.62 -10.95
N GLY A 201 10.20 -4.95 -10.34
CA GLY A 201 9.29 -4.02 -11.00
C GLY A 201 7.87 -4.57 -11.14
N VAL A 202 6.91 -3.66 -11.26
CA VAL A 202 5.48 -3.95 -11.41
C VAL A 202 4.91 -2.92 -12.39
N SER A 203 4.03 -3.35 -13.29
CA SER A 203 3.33 -2.44 -14.20
C SER A 203 2.28 -1.60 -13.47
N ASP A 204 1.98 -0.40 -13.99
CA ASP A 204 0.94 0.49 -13.43
C ASP A 204 -0.39 -0.25 -13.20
N GLN A 205 -0.82 -1.04 -14.19
CA GLN A 205 -2.04 -1.84 -14.16
C GLN A 205 -2.16 -2.73 -12.91
N HIS A 206 -1.04 -3.24 -12.41
CA HIS A 206 -1.03 -4.19 -11.31
C HIS A 206 -0.57 -3.58 -9.98
N LEU A 207 -0.02 -2.37 -10.00
CA LEU A 207 0.65 -1.77 -8.84
C LEU A 207 -0.23 -1.75 -7.59
N GLN A 208 -1.52 -1.40 -7.71
CA GLN A 208 -2.42 -1.37 -6.55
C GLN A 208 -2.50 -2.72 -5.84
N ALA A 209 -2.47 -3.86 -6.55
CA ALA A 209 -2.49 -5.18 -5.93
C ALA A 209 -1.26 -5.41 -5.04
N TYR A 210 -0.12 -4.88 -5.45
CA TYR A 210 1.14 -4.97 -4.71
C TYR A 210 1.16 -4.00 -3.52
N LEU A 211 0.58 -2.80 -3.66
CA LEU A 211 0.34 -1.89 -2.55
C LEU A 211 -0.57 -2.51 -1.49
N ASN A 212 -1.60 -3.25 -1.91
CA ASN A 212 -2.50 -3.98 -1.02
C ASN A 212 -1.74 -5.07 -0.24
N GLU A 213 -0.89 -5.84 -0.92
CA GLU A 213 -0.04 -6.84 -0.27
C GLU A 213 0.91 -6.20 0.74
N PHE A 214 1.63 -5.16 0.33
CA PHE A 214 2.58 -4.46 1.19
C PHE A 214 1.87 -3.89 2.43
N THR A 215 0.72 -3.23 2.23
CA THR A 215 -0.11 -2.68 3.32
C THR A 215 -0.58 -3.76 4.28
N PHE A 216 -1.11 -4.87 3.75
CA PHE A 216 -1.60 -5.98 4.56
C PHE A 216 -0.52 -6.58 5.47
N ARG A 217 0.68 -6.77 4.90
CA ARG A 217 1.84 -7.35 5.57
C ARG A 217 2.43 -6.37 6.58
N PHE A 218 2.60 -5.11 6.19
CA PHE A 218 3.09 -4.05 7.07
C PHE A 218 2.20 -3.89 8.31
N ASN A 219 0.87 -3.86 8.12
CA ASN A 219 -0.09 -3.66 9.20
C ASN A 219 -0.19 -4.87 10.16
N ARG A 220 0.38 -6.03 9.79
CA ARG A 220 0.36 -7.26 10.58
C ARG A 220 1.72 -7.69 11.09
N ARG A 221 2.79 -6.91 10.83
CA ARG A 221 4.17 -7.28 11.17
C ARG A 221 4.43 -7.52 12.67
N PHE A 222 3.59 -6.98 13.55
CA PHE A 222 3.67 -7.24 14.99
C PHE A 222 2.94 -8.52 15.43
N TYR A 223 2.05 -9.06 14.59
CA TYR A 223 1.25 -10.26 14.85
C TYR A 223 1.17 -11.16 13.60
N PRO A 224 2.32 -11.65 13.08
CA PRO A 224 2.39 -12.30 11.78
C PRO A 224 1.55 -13.59 11.70
N PHE A 225 1.39 -14.31 12.82
CA PHE A 225 0.60 -15.55 12.89
C PHE A 225 -0.89 -15.37 12.56
N ASN A 226 -1.41 -14.15 12.62
CA ASN A 226 -2.81 -13.85 12.29
C ASN A 226 -3.02 -13.57 10.80
N ALA A 227 -1.96 -13.45 9.99
CA ALA A 227 -2.05 -13.05 8.59
C ALA A 227 -2.84 -14.07 7.75
N PHE A 228 -2.52 -15.36 7.88
CA PHE A 228 -3.24 -16.43 7.18
C PHE A 228 -4.73 -16.43 7.50
N ARG A 229 -5.07 -16.48 8.81
CA ARG A 229 -6.47 -16.47 9.27
C ARG A 229 -7.22 -15.23 8.79
N SER A 230 -6.57 -14.06 8.85
CA SER A 230 -7.16 -12.80 8.36
C SER A 230 -7.49 -12.86 6.87
N LEU A 231 -6.53 -13.33 6.06
CA LEU A 231 -6.71 -13.45 4.61
C LEU A 231 -7.86 -14.39 4.27
N MET A 232 -7.92 -15.56 4.93
CA MET A 232 -8.99 -16.52 4.71
C MET A 232 -10.36 -16.01 5.14
N GLY A 233 -10.43 -15.13 6.15
CA GLY A 233 -11.66 -14.45 6.55
C GLY A 233 -12.11 -13.44 5.50
N ILE A 234 -11.23 -12.50 5.15
CA ILE A 234 -11.54 -11.41 4.21
C ILE A 234 -11.85 -11.93 2.81
N ALA A 235 -11.10 -12.92 2.32
CA ALA A 235 -11.27 -13.46 0.97
C ALA A 235 -12.63 -14.13 0.72
N ARG A 236 -13.45 -14.34 1.76
CA ARG A 236 -14.84 -14.80 1.63
C ARG A 236 -15.81 -13.70 1.24
N GLU A 237 -15.47 -12.45 1.54
CA GLU A 237 -16.33 -11.28 1.40
C GLU A 237 -15.92 -10.41 0.21
N VAL A 238 -14.81 -10.74 -0.45
CA VAL A 238 -14.19 -9.91 -1.50
C VAL A 238 -14.25 -10.61 -2.85
N ALA A 239 -14.78 -9.90 -3.85
CA ALA A 239 -14.69 -10.30 -5.24
C ALA A 239 -13.22 -10.31 -5.69
N ALA A 240 -12.86 -11.26 -6.55
CA ALA A 240 -11.49 -11.45 -7.00
C ALA A 240 -11.45 -11.48 -8.54
N PRO A 241 -10.36 -10.98 -9.16
CA PRO A 241 -10.31 -10.84 -10.61
C PRO A 241 -10.43 -12.19 -11.32
N THR A 242 -11.21 -12.24 -12.39
CA THR A 242 -11.13 -13.31 -13.39
C THR A 242 -9.84 -13.19 -14.20
N TYR A 243 -9.54 -14.22 -15.00
CA TYR A 243 -8.37 -14.17 -15.90
C TYR A 243 -8.51 -13.01 -16.90
N VAL A 244 -9.68 -12.90 -17.53
CA VAL A 244 -9.93 -11.89 -18.56
C VAL A 244 -9.81 -10.48 -17.99
N GLU A 245 -10.44 -10.19 -16.86
CA GLU A 245 -10.39 -8.85 -16.26
C GLU A 245 -8.99 -8.45 -15.79
N LEU A 246 -8.21 -9.42 -15.29
CA LEU A 246 -6.84 -9.16 -14.84
C LEU A 246 -5.94 -8.74 -16.00
N TYR A 247 -6.01 -9.44 -17.14
CA TYR A 247 -5.14 -9.20 -18.29
C TYR A 247 -5.67 -8.09 -19.23
N SER A 248 -6.98 -7.86 -19.28
CA SER A 248 -7.56 -6.75 -20.04
C SER A 248 -7.33 -5.38 -19.39
N GLY A 249 -7.01 -5.35 -18.10
CA GLY A 249 -6.83 -4.12 -17.32
C GLY A 249 -8.13 -3.50 -16.83
N VAL A 250 -9.28 -4.16 -17.07
CA VAL A 250 -10.59 -3.69 -16.61
C VAL A 250 -10.76 -3.89 -15.10
N TRP A 251 -10.06 -4.86 -14.51
CA TRP A 251 -10.14 -5.08 -13.07
C TRP A 251 -9.55 -3.92 -12.27
N THR A 252 -10.36 -3.40 -11.34
CA THR A 252 -9.90 -2.44 -10.34
C THR A 252 -9.74 -3.14 -8.99
N HIS A 253 -8.51 -3.16 -8.46
CA HIS A 253 -8.26 -3.75 -7.15
C HIS A 253 -8.90 -2.91 -6.03
N PRO A 254 -9.39 -3.55 -4.95
CA PRO A 254 -9.87 -2.83 -3.78
C PRO A 254 -8.84 -1.83 -3.26
N GLY A 255 -9.30 -0.66 -2.80
CA GLY A 255 -8.41 0.41 -2.32
C GLY A 255 -7.73 1.22 -3.42
N ALA A 256 -7.94 0.91 -4.70
CA ALA A 256 -7.62 1.84 -5.78
C ALA A 256 -8.46 3.12 -5.63
N ASN A 257 -7.87 4.27 -5.94
CA ASN A 257 -8.65 5.47 -6.18
C ASN A 257 -9.41 5.27 -7.50
N GLU A 258 -10.69 5.63 -7.57
CA GLU A 258 -11.42 5.62 -8.83
C GLU A 258 -10.62 6.47 -9.83
N ARG A 259 -10.06 5.86 -10.87
CA ARG A 259 -9.51 6.62 -12.00
C ARG A 259 -10.70 7.38 -12.55
N GLY A 260 -10.69 8.71 -12.42
CA GLY A 260 -11.82 9.54 -12.81
C GLY A 260 -12.27 9.12 -14.21
N GLY A 261 -13.40 8.42 -14.29
CA GLY A 261 -14.02 8.08 -15.55
C GLY A 261 -14.50 9.39 -16.14
N GLU A 262 -13.95 9.75 -17.30
CA GLU A 262 -14.67 10.59 -18.25
C GLU A 262 -16.04 9.94 -18.44
N THR A 263 -17.04 10.57 -17.85
CA THR A 263 -18.42 10.37 -18.25
C THR A 263 -18.53 11.02 -19.61
N THR A 264 -18.38 10.23 -20.67
CA THR A 264 -18.82 10.61 -22.01
C THR A 264 -20.34 10.73 -21.97
N GLY A 265 -20.80 11.95 -21.67
CA GLY A 265 -22.13 12.44 -22.01
C GLY A 265 -22.13 12.99 -23.44
#